data_AF-A0A1V4KC62-F1
#
_entry.id   AF-A0A1V4KC62-F1
#
_cell.length_a   1.000
_cell.length_b   1.000
_cell.length_c   1.000
_cell.angle_alpha   90.00
_cell.angle_beta   90.00
_cell.angle_gamma   90.00
#
_symmetry.space_group_name_H-M   'P 1'
#
loop_
_entity.id
_entity.type
_entity.pdbx_description
1 polymer ?
#
loop_
_entity_poly.entity_id
_entity_poly.type
_entity_poly.pdbx_seq_one_letter_code
_entity_poly.pdbx_strand_id
1 'polypeptide(L)'
;MAREHLRMEQKKRGKNMLWPKALNCMKVAPIIKERMMKKGSMMLGYQPHQGKVNFFRQVVISPHVSREDMDFLLDEIELLAKDL
;
A
#
# COMPACT_ATOMS: atom_id res chain seq x y z
N MET A 1 34.17 18.13 -11.70
CA MET A 1 34.31 16.74 -11.25
C MET A 1 33.82 16.49 -9.81
N ALA A 2 34.10 17.34 -8.81
CA ALA A 2 33.64 17.11 -7.42
C ALA A 2 32.11 17.25 -7.18
N ARG A 3 31.40 18.06 -7.97
CA ARG A 3 29.95 18.30 -7.83
C ARG A 3 29.07 17.11 -8.24
N GLU A 4 29.55 16.26 -9.15
CA GLU A 4 28.81 15.06 -9.59
C GLU A 4 28.97 13.90 -8.61
N HIS A 5 30.15 13.77 -7.98
CA HIS A 5 30.41 12.78 -6.95
C HIS A 5 29.53 12.97 -5.71
N LEU A 6 29.39 14.22 -5.22
CA LEU A 6 28.49 14.57 -4.12
C LEU A 6 27.00 14.31 -4.45
N ARG A 7 26.59 14.53 -5.70
CA ARG A 7 25.22 14.25 -6.16
C ARG A 7 24.91 12.75 -6.21
N MET A 8 25.91 11.94 -6.56
CA MET A 8 25.81 10.48 -6.60
C MET A 8 25.83 9.86 -5.19
N GLU A 9 26.63 10.40 -4.26
CA GLU A 9 26.63 9.98 -2.86
C GLU A 9 25.31 10.31 -2.15
N GLN A 10 24.75 11.51 -2.35
CA GLN A 10 23.44 11.88 -1.80
C GLN A 10 22.30 10.98 -2.34
N LYS A 11 22.37 10.60 -3.63
CA LYS A 11 21.41 9.67 -4.26
C LYS A 11 21.55 8.23 -3.76
N LYS A 12 22.76 7.80 -3.35
CA LYS A 12 23.00 6.49 -2.74
C LYS A 12 22.56 6.45 -1.27
N ARG A 13 22.74 7.55 -0.52
CA ARG A 13 22.37 7.68 0.91
C ARG A 13 20.86 7.62 1.15
N GLY A 14 20.06 8.26 0.29
CA GLY A 14 18.59 8.19 0.36
C GLY A 14 17.99 6.87 -0.16
N LYS A 15 18.77 6.06 -0.87
CA LYS A 15 18.30 4.80 -1.46
C LYS A 15 18.43 3.64 -0.47
N ASN A 16 19.59 3.44 0.14
CA ASN A 16 19.88 2.19 0.89
C ASN A 16 19.02 1.94 2.15
N MET A 17 18.33 2.94 2.70
CA MET A 17 17.47 2.76 3.89
C MET A 17 15.97 2.58 3.56
N LEU A 18 15.54 2.90 2.34
CA LEU A 18 14.14 2.81 1.90
C LEU A 18 13.79 1.48 1.21
N TRP A 19 14.77 0.79 0.60
CA TRP A 19 14.51 -0.41 -0.20
C TRP A 19 13.93 -1.61 0.56
N PRO A 20 14.39 -1.96 1.78
CA PRO A 20 13.86 -3.15 2.47
C PRO A 20 12.39 -2.97 2.87
N LYS A 21 12.04 -1.77 3.36
CA LYS A 21 10.65 -1.42 3.70
C LYS A 21 9.75 -1.32 2.45
N ALA A 22 10.23 -0.67 1.39
CA ALA A 22 9.49 -0.53 0.15
C ALA A 22 9.22 -1.89 -0.53
N LEU A 23 10.18 -2.84 -0.47
CA LEU A 23 9.99 -4.20 -0.98
C LEU A 23 8.89 -4.93 -0.22
N ASN A 24 8.80 -4.74 1.10
CA ASN A 24 7.76 -5.35 1.92
C ASN A 24 6.38 -4.75 1.61
N CYS A 25 6.29 -3.43 1.40
CA CYS A 25 5.05 -2.76 1.02
C CYS A 25 4.45 -3.27 -0.30
N MET A 26 5.26 -3.81 -1.24
CA MET A 26 4.72 -4.42 -2.46
C MET A 26 3.92 -5.70 -2.19
N LYS A 27 4.22 -6.42 -1.08
CA LYS A 27 3.56 -7.68 -0.72
C LYS A 27 2.34 -7.48 0.18
N VAL A 28 2.29 -6.39 0.94
CA VAL A 28 1.20 -6.08 1.89
C VAL A 28 -0.17 -6.06 1.20
N ALA A 29 -0.34 -5.28 0.13
CA ALA A 29 -1.65 -5.17 -0.54
C ALA A 29 -2.16 -6.49 -1.17
N PRO A 30 -1.33 -7.29 -1.87
CA PRO A 30 -1.72 -8.64 -2.30
C PRO A 30 -2.16 -9.56 -1.16
N ILE A 31 -1.43 -9.60 -0.03
CA ILE A 31 -1.75 -10.49 1.10
C ILE A 31 -3.10 -10.10 1.73
N ILE A 32 -3.29 -8.81 2.00
CA ILE A 32 -4.56 -8.30 2.54
C ILE A 32 -5.70 -8.60 1.56
N LYS A 33 -5.50 -8.40 0.24
CA LYS A 33 -6.51 -8.72 -0.77
C LYS A 33 -6.87 -10.20 -0.78
N GLU A 34 -5.90 -11.11 -0.67
CA GLU A 34 -6.17 -12.54 -0.57
C GLU A 34 -7.03 -12.86 0.66
N ARG A 35 -6.71 -12.26 1.82
CA ARG A 35 -7.48 -12.44 3.05
C ARG A 35 -8.89 -11.86 2.95
N MET A 36 -9.05 -10.69 2.32
CA MET A 36 -10.36 -10.11 1.99
C MET A 36 -11.19 -11.08 1.15
N MET A 37 -10.59 -11.68 0.12
CA MET A 37 -11.29 -12.64 -0.76
C MET A 37 -11.68 -13.93 -0.05
N LYS A 38 -10.84 -14.45 0.86
CA LYS A 38 -11.15 -15.65 1.65
C LYS A 38 -12.25 -15.41 2.68
N LYS A 39 -12.23 -14.24 3.35
CA LYS A 39 -13.24 -13.88 4.34
C LYS A 39 -14.58 -13.50 3.68
N GLY A 40 -14.54 -12.90 2.50
CA GLY A 40 -15.73 -12.48 1.75
C GLY A 40 -16.46 -11.28 2.38
N SER A 41 -15.83 -10.60 3.33
CA SER A 41 -16.39 -9.45 4.06
C SER A 41 -16.40 -8.17 3.23
N MET A 42 -15.38 -7.96 2.37
CA MET A 42 -15.26 -6.78 1.52
C MET A 42 -14.37 -7.05 0.30
N MET A 43 -14.39 -6.14 -0.70
CA MET A 43 -13.56 -6.28 -1.89
C MET A 43 -13.01 -4.96 -2.41
N LEU A 44 -11.69 -4.72 -2.26
CA LEU A 44 -10.98 -3.55 -2.80
C LEU A 44 -9.98 -3.89 -3.90
N GLY A 45 -9.81 -2.99 -4.86
CA GLY A 45 -8.73 -3.08 -5.83
C GLY A 45 -7.41 -2.57 -5.26
N TYR A 46 -6.29 -3.11 -5.72
CA TYR A 46 -4.96 -2.51 -5.54
C TYR A 46 -4.24 -2.44 -6.88
N GLN A 47 -3.34 -1.48 -7.04
CA GLN A 47 -2.47 -1.42 -8.21
C GLN A 47 -1.14 -0.72 -7.90
N PRO A 48 -0.07 -1.00 -8.66
CA PRO A 48 1.11 -0.15 -8.67
C PRO A 48 0.85 1.12 -9.49
N HIS A 49 1.61 2.20 -9.26
CA HIS A 49 1.54 3.41 -10.08
C HIS A 49 2.89 4.09 -10.23
N GLN A 50 3.33 4.30 -11.48
CA GLN A 50 4.57 5.04 -11.82
C GLN A 50 5.81 4.61 -11.01
N GLY A 51 6.01 3.29 -10.85
CA GLY A 51 7.14 2.74 -10.08
C GLY A 51 7.00 2.83 -8.56
N LYS A 52 5.83 3.24 -8.05
CA LYS A 52 5.49 3.17 -6.63
C LYS A 52 4.94 1.78 -6.27
N VAL A 53 5.06 1.44 -4.99
CA VAL A 53 4.56 0.20 -4.40
C VAL A 53 3.04 0.06 -4.58
N ASN A 54 2.51 -1.14 -4.36
CA ASN A 54 1.07 -1.38 -4.43
C ASN A 54 0.33 -0.54 -3.38
N PHE A 55 -0.80 0.04 -3.77
CA PHE A 55 -1.73 0.75 -2.88
C PHE A 55 -3.18 0.40 -3.21
N PHE A 56 -4.05 0.51 -2.21
CA PHE A 56 -5.47 0.30 -2.38
C PHE A 56 -6.13 1.49 -3.07
N ARG A 57 -7.08 1.21 -3.96
CA ARG A 57 -7.91 2.21 -4.63
C ARG A 57 -9.36 2.02 -4.23
N GLN A 58 -9.82 2.85 -3.30
CA GLN A 58 -11.23 2.94 -2.96
C GLN A 58 -11.97 3.76 -4.02
N VAL A 59 -13.14 3.26 -4.45
CA VAL A 59 -14.03 3.98 -5.37
C VAL A 59 -15.44 3.89 -4.79
N VAL A 60 -16.01 5.02 -4.40
CA VAL A 60 -17.37 5.13 -3.87
C VAL A 60 -18.28 5.59 -5.00
N ILE A 61 -19.27 4.76 -5.36
CA ILE A 61 -20.18 5.02 -6.49
C ILE A 61 -21.64 4.85 -6.07
N SER A 62 -21.93 3.83 -5.26
CA SER A 62 -23.29 3.56 -4.81
C SER A 62 -23.75 4.62 -3.80
N PRO A 63 -24.96 5.18 -3.97
CA PRO A 63 -25.53 6.12 -2.99
C PRO A 63 -25.93 5.45 -1.67
N HIS A 64 -25.93 4.11 -1.63
CA HIS A 64 -26.22 3.35 -0.42
C HIS A 64 -25.00 3.21 0.51
N VAL A 65 -23.80 3.63 0.05
CA VAL A 65 -22.61 3.60 0.90
C VAL A 65 -22.78 4.64 2.00
N SER A 66 -22.75 4.17 3.24
CA SER A 66 -22.85 5.04 4.41
C SER A 66 -21.46 5.36 4.98
N ARG A 67 -21.42 6.18 6.04
CA ARG A 67 -20.17 6.47 6.73
C ARG A 67 -19.66 5.24 7.49
N GLU A 68 -20.58 4.48 8.05
CA GLU A 68 -20.29 3.24 8.78
C GLU A 68 -19.60 2.21 7.88
N ASP A 69 -19.95 2.14 6.58
CA ASP A 69 -19.26 1.27 5.62
C ASP A 69 -17.79 1.70 5.40
N MET A 70 -17.52 2.99 5.45
CA MET A 70 -16.17 3.55 5.30
C MET A 70 -15.33 3.33 6.56
N ASP A 71 -15.96 3.43 7.73
CA ASP A 71 -15.32 3.11 9.00
C ASP A 71 -15.00 1.60 9.06
N PHE A 72 -15.97 0.74 8.68
CA PHE A 72 -15.77 -0.71 8.55
C PHE A 72 -14.63 -1.07 7.59
N LEU A 73 -14.52 -0.37 6.46
CA LEU A 73 -13.45 -0.57 5.49
C LEU A 73 -12.06 -0.37 6.12
N LEU A 74 -11.90 0.65 6.95
CA LEU A 74 -10.62 0.94 7.62
C LEU A 74 -10.31 -0.11 8.69
N ASP A 75 -11.31 -0.40 9.54
CA ASP A 75 -11.19 -1.38 10.62
C ASP A 75 -10.87 -2.78 10.09
N GLU A 76 -11.52 -3.17 9.00
CA GLU A 76 -11.32 -4.47 8.37
C GLU A 76 -9.93 -4.58 7.73
N ILE A 77 -9.43 -3.51 7.09
CA ILE A 77 -8.05 -3.50 6.57
C ILE A 77 -7.04 -3.63 7.73
N GLU A 78 -7.23 -2.89 8.83
CA GLU A 78 -6.36 -2.96 10.00
C GLU A 78 -6.37 -4.37 10.60
N LEU A 79 -7.55 -4.97 10.76
CA LEU A 79 -7.71 -6.33 11.26
C LEU A 79 -7.00 -7.36 10.36
N LEU A 80 -7.18 -7.25 9.04
CA LEU A 80 -6.57 -8.15 8.06
C LEU A 80 -5.06 -7.95 7.90
N ALA A 81 -4.50 -6.84 8.41
CA ALA A 81 -3.08 -6.52 8.36
C ALA A 81 -2.36 -6.64 9.71
N LYS A 82 -3.07 -6.97 10.79
CA LYS A 82 -2.59 -6.89 12.18
C LYS A 82 -1.28 -7.65 12.46
N ASP A 83 -0.99 -8.70 11.70
CA ASP A 83 0.16 -9.60 11.83
C ASP A 83 1.20 -9.43 10.70
N LEU A 84 1.12 -8.37 9.89
CA LEU A 84 2.01 -8.11 8.74
C LEU A 84 3.19 -7.16 9.05
#